data_AF-A0A2E6HEF5-F1
#
_entry.id   AF-A0A2E6HEF5-F1
#
_cell.length_a   1.000
_cell.length_b   1.000
_cell.length_c   1.000
_cell.angle_alpha   90.00
_cell.angle_beta   90.00
_cell.angle_gamma   90.00
#
_symmetry.space_group_name_H-M   'P 1'
#
loop_
_entity.id
_entity.type
_entity.pdbx_description
1 polymer ?
#
loop_
_entity_poly.entity_id
_entity_poly.type
_entity_poly.pdbx_seq_one_letter_code
_entity_poly.pdbx_strand_id
1 'polypeptide(L)'
;MTGGRAVVLGPTGRNFAAGMSGGVAYIWDPENDFPANCNMEMVELEKVEDTEDISELKKLIEEHAERTGSTVALEILDNWSTTLGQFVKVMPTDYKRVLLEQKKAEKELVA
;
A
#
# COMPACT_ATOMS: atom_id res chain seq x y z
N MET A 1 0.17 12.97 -4.08
CA MET A 1 0.68 11.97 -5.04
C MET A 1 -0.35 11.80 -6.15
N THR A 2 0.08 11.74 -7.41
CA THR A 2 -0.79 11.69 -8.59
C THR A 2 -0.68 10.39 -9.41
N GLY A 3 0.22 9.47 -8.99
CA GLY A 3 0.48 8.20 -9.64
C GLY A 3 1.70 7.50 -9.02
N GLY A 4 1.92 6.25 -9.43
CA GLY A 4 3.02 5.42 -8.93
C GLY A 4 2.70 4.63 -7.66
N ARG A 5 3.74 4.05 -7.07
CA ARG A 5 3.69 3.21 -5.87
C ARG A 5 4.66 3.74 -4.83
N ALA A 6 4.23 3.80 -3.57
CA ALA A 6 5.11 4.10 -2.44
C ALA A 6 5.00 3.01 -1.37
N VAL A 7 6.12 2.65 -0.77
CA VAL A 7 6.19 1.75 0.38
C VAL A 7 6.90 2.49 1.50
N VAL A 8 6.31 2.51 2.70
CA VAL A 8 6.87 3.16 3.89
C VAL A 8 7.04 2.10 4.98
N LEU A 9 8.29 1.80 5.31
CA LEU A 9 8.67 0.78 6.30
C LEU A 9 8.98 1.43 7.67
N GLY A 10 8.10 2.32 8.13
CA GLY A 10 8.31 3.08 9.35
C GLY A 10 7.20 4.08 9.64
N PRO A 11 7.33 4.86 10.73
CA PRO A 11 6.29 5.79 11.15
C PRO A 11 6.07 6.89 10.12
N THR A 12 4.82 7.37 10.05
CA THR A 12 4.45 8.47 9.17
C THR A 12 4.18 9.75 9.97
N GLY A 13 4.30 10.89 9.30
CA GLY A 13 3.93 12.18 9.87
C GLY A 13 2.45 12.49 9.70
N ARG A 14 2.00 13.52 10.43
CA ARG A 14 0.62 14.05 10.33
C ARG A 14 0.29 14.49 8.91
N ASN A 15 -1.01 14.39 8.57
CA ASN A 15 -1.58 14.81 7.30
C ASN A 15 -1.02 14.02 6.09
N PHE A 16 -0.67 12.74 6.31
CA PHE A 16 -0.26 11.84 5.25
C PHE A 16 -1.36 11.72 4.19
N ALA A 17 -0.98 11.54 2.91
CA ALA A 17 -1.89 11.42 1.77
C ALA A 17 -2.79 12.64 1.47
N ALA A 18 -2.57 13.80 2.10
CA ALA A 18 -3.29 15.02 1.73
C ALA A 18 -3.09 15.36 0.24
N GLY A 19 -4.19 15.58 -0.48
CA GLY A 19 -4.19 15.83 -1.92
C GLY A 19 -3.68 14.65 -2.77
N MET A 20 -3.73 13.42 -2.24
CA MET A 20 -3.46 12.21 -3.01
C MET A 20 -4.63 11.94 -3.97
N SER A 21 -4.37 12.03 -5.27
CA SER A 21 -5.38 11.88 -6.33
C SER A 21 -5.11 10.69 -7.26
N GLY A 22 -3.94 10.05 -7.17
CA GLY A 22 -3.65 8.80 -7.86
C GLY A 22 -2.48 8.02 -7.24
N GLY A 23 -2.38 6.74 -7.61
CA GLY A 23 -1.35 5.82 -7.11
C GLY A 23 -1.80 4.97 -5.92
N VAL A 24 -0.87 4.16 -5.40
CA VAL A 24 -1.06 3.28 -4.24
C VAL A 24 0.08 3.49 -3.26
N ALA A 25 -0.21 3.60 -1.96
CA ALA A 25 0.81 3.57 -0.93
C ALA A 25 0.59 2.42 0.05
N TYR A 26 1.66 1.75 0.46
CA TYR A 26 1.66 0.69 1.46
C TYR A 26 2.45 1.16 2.67
N ILE A 27 1.80 1.19 3.84
CA ILE A 27 2.38 1.70 5.08
C ILE A 27 2.47 0.56 6.07
N TRP A 28 3.67 0.28 6.56
CA TRP A 28 3.85 -0.65 7.67
C TRP A 28 3.47 0.04 8.98
N ASP A 29 2.38 -0.42 9.60
CA ASP A 29 1.79 0.17 10.81
C ASP A 29 1.63 -0.90 11.92
N PRO A 30 2.74 -1.32 12.57
CA PRO A 30 2.68 -2.33 13.62
C PRO A 30 1.94 -1.87 14.89
N GLU A 31 1.85 -0.55 15.13
CA GLU A 31 1.22 0.04 16.33
C GLU A 31 -0.24 0.48 16.09
N ASN A 32 -0.74 0.35 14.86
CA ASN A 32 -2.09 0.76 14.46
C ASN A 32 -2.38 2.25 14.73
N ASP A 33 -1.37 3.11 14.56
CA ASP A 33 -1.46 4.56 14.80
C ASP A 33 -1.56 5.38 13.50
N PHE A 34 -1.32 4.75 12.35
CA PHE A 34 -1.34 5.40 11.05
C PHE A 34 -2.67 6.11 10.72
N PRO A 35 -3.86 5.54 11.03
CA PRO A 35 -5.12 6.20 10.69
C PRO A 35 -5.27 7.60 11.29
N ALA A 36 -4.68 7.85 12.47
CA ALA A 36 -4.72 9.17 13.11
C ALA A 36 -3.82 10.20 12.40
N ASN A 37 -2.82 9.75 11.63
CA ASN A 37 -1.90 10.58 10.88
C ASN A 37 -2.33 10.77 9.42
N CYS A 38 -3.31 10.02 8.93
CA CYS A 38 -3.77 10.06 7.55
C CYS A 38 -4.85 11.12 7.31
N ASN A 39 -4.75 11.86 6.21
CA ASN A 39 -5.80 12.73 5.72
C ASN A 39 -6.79 11.91 4.89
N MET A 40 -7.99 11.70 5.44
CA MET A 40 -9.05 10.86 4.88
C MET A 40 -9.99 11.59 3.90
N GLU A 41 -9.67 12.82 3.47
CA GLU A 41 -10.54 13.62 2.60
C GLU A 41 -10.73 12.99 1.21
N MET A 42 -9.67 12.41 0.66
CA MET A 42 -9.66 11.88 -0.71
C MET A 42 -9.26 10.41 -0.81
N VAL A 43 -8.86 9.79 0.30
CA VAL A 43 -8.31 8.43 0.32
C VAL A 43 -9.06 7.53 1.29
N GLU A 44 -8.98 6.25 1.00
CA GLU A 44 -9.43 5.15 1.85
C GLU A 44 -8.25 4.32 2.32
N LEU A 45 -8.40 3.77 3.53
CA LEU A 45 -7.47 2.81 4.12
C LEU A 45 -8.04 1.41 4.00
N GLU A 46 -7.24 0.49 3.48
CA GLU A 46 -7.62 -0.90 3.27
C GLU A 46 -6.52 -1.84 3.79
N LYS A 47 -6.89 -3.09 4.00
CA LYS A 47 -5.91 -4.16 4.21
C LYS A 47 -5.32 -4.60 2.87
N VAL A 48 -4.09 -5.11 2.90
CA VAL A 48 -3.44 -5.70 1.71
C VAL A 48 -3.89 -7.15 1.55
N GLU A 49 -5.04 -7.35 0.88
CA GLU A 49 -5.66 -8.68 0.71
C GLU A 49 -5.59 -9.21 -0.73
N ASP A 50 -5.50 -8.33 -1.74
CA ASP A 50 -5.40 -8.74 -3.14
C ASP A 50 -4.03 -9.36 -3.44
N THR A 51 -4.01 -10.50 -4.11
CA THR A 51 -2.78 -11.24 -4.41
C THR A 51 -1.79 -10.46 -5.27
N GLU A 52 -2.28 -9.58 -6.15
CA GLU A 52 -1.44 -8.72 -6.99
C GLU A 52 -0.74 -7.67 -6.11
N ASP A 53 -1.49 -7.05 -5.19
CA ASP A 53 -0.95 -6.07 -4.24
C ASP A 53 0.08 -6.70 -3.29
N ILE A 54 -0.21 -7.89 -2.75
CA ILE A 54 0.71 -8.64 -1.86
C ILE A 54 2.02 -8.94 -2.59
N SER A 55 1.93 -9.46 -3.82
CA SER A 55 3.09 -9.81 -4.63
C SER A 55 3.94 -8.57 -4.97
N GLU A 56 3.28 -7.48 -5.35
CA GLU A 56 3.92 -6.20 -5.66
C GLU A 56 4.62 -5.60 -4.45
N LEU A 57 3.93 -5.52 -3.31
CA LEU A 57 4.49 -5.01 -2.06
C LEU A 57 5.74 -5.81 -1.67
N LYS A 58 5.63 -7.14 -1.67
CA LYS A 58 6.76 -8.00 -1.31
C LYS A 58 7.96 -7.76 -2.22
N LYS A 59 7.73 -7.71 -3.53
CA LYS A 59 8.79 -7.44 -4.52
C LYS A 59 9.47 -6.09 -4.28
N LEU A 60 8.71 -5.03 -4.00
CA LEU A 60 9.29 -3.71 -3.71
C LEU A 60 10.16 -3.71 -2.46
N ILE A 61 9.77 -4.47 -1.43
CA ILE A 61 10.54 -4.62 -0.19
C ILE A 61 11.80 -5.48 -0.44
N GLU A 62 11.70 -6.55 -1.21
CA GLU A 62 12.84 -7.38 -1.64
C GLU A 62 13.88 -6.57 -2.42
N GLU A 63 13.43 -5.80 -3.42
CA GLU A 63 14.32 -4.90 -4.19
C GLU A 63 14.96 -3.84 -3.29
N HIS A 64 14.21 -3.30 -2.32
CA HIS A 64 14.75 -2.35 -1.36
C HIS A 64 15.81 -2.99 -0.44
N ALA A 65 15.56 -4.20 0.08
CA ALA A 65 16.49 -4.94 0.91
C ALA A 65 17.79 -5.26 0.14
N GLU A 66 17.67 -5.75 -1.09
CA GLU A 66 18.82 -6.07 -1.96
C GLU A 66 19.69 -4.83 -2.24
N ARG A 67 19.05 -3.70 -2.56
CA ARG A 67 19.78 -2.47 -2.94
C ARG A 67 20.39 -1.71 -1.77
N THR A 68 19.86 -1.87 -0.56
CA THR A 68 20.22 -1.02 0.58
C THR A 68 20.79 -1.79 1.78
N GLY A 69 20.59 -3.10 1.85
CA GLY A 69 20.89 -3.88 3.03
C GLY A 69 20.03 -3.51 4.25
N SER A 70 18.85 -2.91 4.03
CA SER A 70 17.95 -2.45 5.09
C SER A 70 17.56 -3.58 6.04
N THR A 71 17.99 -3.47 7.30
CA THR A 71 17.67 -4.46 8.34
C THR A 71 16.17 -4.54 8.62
N VAL A 72 15.46 -3.40 8.54
CA VAL A 72 14.00 -3.34 8.70
C VAL A 72 13.31 -4.10 7.57
N ALA A 73 13.76 -3.93 6.33
CA ALA A 73 13.19 -4.65 5.19
C ALA A 73 13.42 -6.16 5.30
N LEU A 74 14.62 -6.57 5.72
CA LEU A 74 14.93 -7.98 5.95
C LEU A 74 14.06 -8.58 7.06
N GLU A 75 13.90 -7.90 8.19
CA GLU A 75 13.04 -8.35 9.29
C GLU A 75 11.58 -8.50 8.87
N ILE A 76 11.09 -7.56 8.05
CA ILE A 76 9.73 -7.62 7.49
C ILE A 76 9.56 -8.84 6.58
N LEU A 77 10.55 -9.12 5.72
CA LEU A 77 10.52 -10.26 4.79
C LEU A 77 10.65 -11.60 5.53
N ASP A 78 11.47 -11.68 6.57
CA ASP A 78 11.64 -12.88 7.39
C ASP A 78 10.36 -13.25 8.14
N ASN A 79 9.54 -12.25 8.52
CA ASN A 79 8.28 -12.42 9.26
C ASN A 79 7.04 -12.12 8.42
N TRP A 80 7.13 -12.29 7.09
CA TRP A 80 6.15 -11.81 6.11
C TRP A 80 4.68 -12.15 6.44
N SER A 81 4.39 -13.37 6.88
CA SER A 81 3.01 -13.80 7.18
C SER A 81 2.37 -12.99 8.32
N THR A 82 3.17 -12.56 9.29
CA THR A 82 2.72 -11.72 10.40
C THR A 82 2.71 -10.25 10.01
N THR A 83 3.79 -9.77 9.37
CA THR A 83 3.96 -8.36 9.03
C THR A 83 2.99 -7.90 7.95
N LEU A 84 2.57 -8.77 7.04
CA LEU A 84 1.55 -8.46 6.03
C LEU A 84 0.25 -7.93 6.65
N GLY A 85 -0.18 -8.50 7.79
CA GLY A 85 -1.38 -8.04 8.50
C GLY A 85 -1.26 -6.66 9.15
N GLN A 86 -0.04 -6.13 9.23
CA GLN A 86 0.29 -4.80 9.76
C GLN A 86 0.40 -3.75 8.66
N PHE A 87 0.29 -4.14 7.38
CA PHE A 87 0.32 -3.17 6.29
C PHE A 87 -1.07 -2.57 6.04
N VAL A 88 -1.08 -1.24 5.91
CA VAL A 88 -2.22 -0.47 5.47
C VAL A 88 -1.99 -0.01 4.03
N LYS A 89 -2.95 -0.31 3.16
CA LYS A 89 -3.01 0.20 1.80
C LYS A 89 -3.78 1.52 1.79
N VAL A 90 -3.20 2.53 1.16
CA VAL A 90 -3.80 3.86 0.97
C VAL A 90 -4.07 4.06 -0.51
N MET A 91 -5.32 4.37 -0.84
CA MET A 91 -5.74 4.62 -2.21
C MET A 91 -6.74 5.76 -2.29
N PRO A 92 -6.65 6.64 -3.30
CA PRO A 92 -7.69 7.64 -3.56
C PRO A 92 -9.01 6.97 -3.96
N THR A 93 -10.11 7.43 -3.38
CA THR A 93 -11.45 6.85 -3.61
C THR A 93 -11.83 6.87 -5.09
N ASP A 94 -11.62 7.99 -5.78
CA ASP A 94 -11.94 8.11 -7.21
C ASP A 94 -11.04 7.22 -8.08
N TYR A 95 -9.76 7.11 -7.74
CA TYR A 95 -8.82 6.25 -8.46
C TYR A 95 -9.20 4.76 -8.29
N LYS A 96 -9.55 4.36 -7.07
CA LYS A 96 -10.04 3.02 -6.75
C LYS A 96 -11.29 2.67 -7.54
N ARG A 97 -12.26 3.58 -7.64
CA ARG A 97 -13.50 3.37 -8.43
C ARG A 97 -13.18 3.01 -9.88
N VAL A 98 -12.29 3.78 -10.52
CA VAL A 98 -11.89 3.55 -11.91
C VAL A 98 -11.21 2.18 -12.09
N LEU A 99 -10.31 1.80 -11.17
CA LEU A 99 -9.64 0.49 -11.26
C LEU A 99 -10.62 -0.69 -11.09
N LEU A 100 -11.61 -0.56 -10.21
CA LEU A 100 -12.64 -1.59 -10.02
C LEU A 100 -13.52 -1.74 -11.26
N GLU A 101 -13.89 -0.63 -11.90
CA GLU A 101 -14.65 -0.63 -13.15
C GLU A 101 -13.86 -1.29 -14.29
N GLN A 102 -12.56 -1.00 -14.40
CA GLN A 102 -11.67 -1.64 -15.38
C GLN A 102 -11.53 -3.15 -15.13
N LYS A 103 -11.27 -3.56 -13.89
CA LYS A 103 -11.14 -4.99 -13.51
C LYS A 103 -12.44 -5.75 -13.76
N LYS A 104 -13.60 -5.09 -13.61
CA LYS A 104 -14.91 -5.67 -13.95
C LYS A 104 -15.09 -5.81 -15.46
N ALA A 105 -14.81 -4.77 -16.23
CA ALA A 105 -14.93 -4.78 -17.69
C ALA A 105 -14.02 -5.83 -18.34
N GLU A 106 -12.79 -5.99 -17.84
CA GLU A 106 -11.86 -7.02 -18.32
C GLU A 106 -12.38 -8.44 -18.04
N LYS A 107 -12.93 -8.69 -16.85
CA LYS A 107 -13.57 -9.97 -16.51
C LYS A 107 -14.76 -10.29 -17.42
N GLU A 108 -15.57 -9.28 -17.77
CA GLU A 108 -16.70 -9.44 -18.69
C GLU A 108 -16.27 -9.70 -20.14
N LEU A 109 -15.10 -9.20 -20.56
CA LEU A 109 -14.57 -9.44 -21.91
C LEU A 109 -13.96 -10.84 -22.09
N VAL A 110 -13.47 -11.43 -21.00
CA VAL A 110 -12.80 -12.74 -20.98
C VAL A 110 -13.76 -13.90 -20.68
N ALA A 111 -15.01 -13.60 -20.27
CA ALA A 111 -16.08 -14.56 -20.00
C ALA A 111 -16.91 -14.87 -21.26
#